data_AF-A0A843IMI1-F1
#
_entry.id   AF-A0A843IMI1-F1
#
_cell.length_a   1.000
_cell.length_b   1.000
_cell.length_c   1.000
_cell.angle_alpha   90.00
_cell.angle_beta   90.00
_cell.angle_gamma   90.00
#
_symmetry.space_group_name_H-M   'P 1'
#
loop_
_entity.id
_entity.type
_entity.pdbx_description
1 polymer ?
#
loop_
_entity_poly.entity_id
_entity_poly.type
_entity_poly.pdbx_seq_one_letter_code
_entity_poly.pdbx_strand_id
1 'polypeptide(L)'
;MLKDILGNHPQIKVIDYMLACPFNELTKQQLAVGSEISRSTLDKFIGDFLEYGLLCRKGSKYVVNLESVYIRQLNLMLDELIRREIEIQEQLPEDVGDKLTDEELDEMLTELPDEVDLDKLEFEIESKEYYSFSSDKTSKNSFDLSLI
;
A
#
# COMPACT_ATOMS: atom_id res chain seq x y z
N MET A 1 10.53 -7.69 0.54
CA MET A 1 11.34 -8.76 -0.10
C MET A 1 11.34 -8.61 -1.63
N LEU A 2 10.18 -8.45 -2.27
CA LEU A 2 10.11 -8.21 -3.72
C LEU A 2 10.82 -6.92 -4.13
N LYS A 3 10.74 -5.85 -3.32
CA LYS A 3 11.44 -4.59 -3.59
C LYS A 3 12.96 -4.73 -3.62
N ASP A 4 13.50 -5.72 -2.91
CA ASP A 4 14.94 -5.99 -2.82
C ASP A 4 15.44 -6.80 -4.02
N ILE A 5 14.55 -7.61 -4.61
CA ILE A 5 14.87 -8.51 -5.74
C ILE A 5 14.55 -7.85 -7.09
N LEU A 6 13.37 -7.26 -7.20
CA LEU A 6 12.84 -6.68 -8.45
C LEU A 6 13.06 -5.16 -8.53
N GLY A 7 13.63 -4.57 -7.47
CA GLY A 7 13.98 -3.16 -7.40
C GLY A 7 12.90 -2.28 -6.75
N ASN A 8 13.31 -1.08 -6.38
CA ASN A 8 12.52 -0.10 -5.62
C ASN A 8 11.56 0.70 -6.52
N HIS A 9 10.72 0.02 -7.28
CA HIS A 9 9.71 0.65 -8.15
C HIS A 9 8.36 0.78 -7.44
N PRO A 10 7.59 1.89 -7.59
CA PRO A 10 6.33 2.09 -6.85
C PRO A 10 5.33 0.93 -6.95
N GLN A 11 5.16 0.36 -8.13
CA GLN A 11 4.28 -0.81 -8.32
C GLN A 11 4.76 -2.03 -7.52
N ILE A 12 6.08 -2.27 -7.50
CA ILE A 12 6.68 -3.39 -6.75
C ILE A 12 6.51 -3.16 -5.24
N LYS A 13 6.72 -1.94 -4.74
CA LYS A 13 6.51 -1.63 -3.32
C LYS A 13 5.08 -1.93 -2.86
N VAL A 14 4.09 -1.57 -3.68
CA VAL A 14 2.68 -1.83 -3.36
C VAL A 14 2.36 -3.32 -3.35
N ILE A 15 2.86 -4.08 -4.33
CA ILE A 15 2.65 -5.54 -4.34
C ILE A 15 3.38 -6.21 -3.18
N ASP A 16 4.63 -5.81 -2.88
CA ASP A 16 5.41 -6.32 -1.73
C ASP A 16 4.65 -6.11 -0.42
N TYR A 17 4.15 -4.88 -0.19
CA TYR A 17 3.38 -4.55 1.01
C TYR A 17 2.06 -5.35 1.09
N MET A 18 1.35 -5.46 -0.03
CA MET A 18 0.10 -6.19 -0.08
C MET A 18 0.26 -7.69 0.15
N LEU A 19 1.32 -8.30 -0.37
CA LEU A 19 1.62 -9.71 -0.12
C LEU A 19 2.08 -9.98 1.31
N ALA A 20 2.68 -9.00 1.98
CA ALA A 20 2.99 -9.07 3.41
C ALA A 20 1.74 -9.02 4.30
N CYS A 21 0.62 -8.47 3.80
CA CYS A 21 -0.65 -8.33 4.51
C CYS A 21 -1.86 -8.83 3.68
N PRO A 22 -1.87 -10.10 3.24
CA PRO A 22 -2.73 -10.55 2.14
C PRO A 22 -4.23 -10.59 2.47
N PHE A 23 -4.59 -10.60 3.75
CA PHE A 23 -5.98 -10.67 4.22
C PHE A 23 -6.54 -9.30 4.64
N ASN A 24 -5.73 -8.25 4.61
CA ASN A 24 -6.15 -6.92 5.06
C ASN A 24 -6.98 -6.23 3.97
N GLU A 25 -8.00 -5.51 4.40
CA GLU A 25 -8.75 -4.58 3.56
C GLU A 25 -8.26 -3.16 3.83
N LEU A 26 -7.53 -2.59 2.88
CA LEU A 26 -6.80 -1.35 3.07
C LEU A 26 -7.43 -0.21 2.28
N THR A 27 -7.53 0.96 2.89
CA THR A 27 -7.87 2.19 2.18
C THR A 27 -6.72 2.60 1.25
N LYS A 28 -6.99 3.53 0.33
CA LYS A 28 -5.96 3.99 -0.60
C LYS A 28 -4.81 4.69 0.15
N GLN A 29 -5.14 5.43 1.21
CA GLN A 29 -4.17 6.09 2.07
C GLN A 29 -3.31 5.08 2.83
N GLN A 30 -3.91 4.03 3.40
CA GLN A 30 -3.18 2.96 4.07
C GLN A 30 -2.21 2.26 3.11
N LEU A 31 -2.65 1.96 1.88
CA LEU A 31 -1.77 1.42 0.84
C LEU A 31 -0.61 2.34 0.52
N ALA A 32 -0.88 3.63 0.31
CA ALA A 32 0.15 4.60 -0.05
C ALA A 32 1.21 4.72 1.06
N VAL A 33 0.76 4.86 2.32
CA VAL A 33 1.65 4.97 3.48
C VAL A 33 2.44 3.68 3.70
N GLY A 34 1.77 2.52 3.75
CA GLY A 34 2.43 1.24 3.99
C GLY A 34 3.38 0.81 2.88
N SER A 35 3.15 1.26 1.65
CA SER A 35 4.04 1.04 0.51
C SER A 35 5.11 2.15 0.36
N GLU A 36 5.12 3.14 1.25
CA GLU A 36 6.01 4.29 1.25
C GLU A 36 6.02 5.03 -0.12
N ILE A 37 4.84 5.33 -0.64
CA ILE A 37 4.64 6.13 -1.86
C ILE A 37 3.58 7.20 -1.64
N SER A 38 3.54 8.22 -2.50
CA SER A 38 2.44 9.19 -2.44
C SER A 38 1.14 8.59 -2.96
N ARG A 39 -0.01 9.00 -2.38
CA ARG A 39 -1.35 8.63 -2.87
C ARG A 39 -1.55 8.99 -4.34
N SER A 40 -1.04 10.17 -4.76
CA SER A 40 -1.06 10.61 -6.16
C SER A 40 -0.23 9.74 -7.11
N THR A 41 0.79 9.04 -6.59
CA THR A 41 1.56 8.07 -7.38
C THR A 41 0.78 6.77 -7.51
N LEU A 42 0.15 6.32 -6.42
CA LEU A 42 -0.73 5.16 -6.43
C LEU A 42 -1.92 5.33 -7.40
N ASP A 43 -2.52 6.52 -7.45
CA ASP A 43 -3.63 6.84 -8.37
C ASP A 43 -3.29 6.60 -9.85
N LYS A 44 -2.01 6.69 -10.23
CA LYS A 44 -1.59 6.52 -11.63
C LYS A 44 -1.67 5.09 -12.12
N PHE A 45 -1.63 4.09 -11.24
CA PHE A 45 -1.54 2.68 -11.63
C PHE A 45 -2.42 1.73 -10.82
N ILE A 46 -3.12 2.18 -9.78
CA ILE A 46 -4.01 1.31 -9.00
C ILE A 46 -5.17 0.75 -9.87
N GLY A 47 -5.56 1.48 -10.92
CA GLY A 47 -6.50 0.99 -11.93
C GLY A 47 -5.97 -0.25 -12.66
N ASP A 48 -4.71 -0.22 -13.08
CA ASP A 48 -4.06 -1.34 -13.77
C ASP A 48 -4.01 -2.59 -12.88
N PHE A 49 -3.81 -2.42 -11.57
CA PHE A 49 -3.82 -3.54 -10.62
C PHE A 49 -5.19 -4.21 -10.50
N LEU A 50 -6.27 -3.43 -10.63
CA LEU A 50 -7.63 -3.97 -10.69
C LEU A 50 -7.87 -4.66 -12.04
N GLU A 51 -7.42 -4.06 -13.14
CA GLU A 51 -7.58 -4.61 -14.49
C GLU A 51 -6.85 -5.94 -14.67
N TYR A 52 -5.61 -6.02 -14.20
CA TYR A 52 -4.81 -7.26 -14.22
C TYR A 52 -5.25 -8.26 -13.16
N GLY A 53 -6.25 -7.92 -12.34
CA GLY A 53 -6.77 -8.77 -11.29
C GLY A 53 -5.74 -9.10 -10.23
N LEU A 54 -4.78 -8.21 -9.95
CA LEU A 54 -3.86 -8.34 -8.82
C LEU A 54 -4.54 -7.98 -7.51
N LEU A 55 -5.41 -6.96 -7.57
CA LEU A 55 -6.21 -6.48 -6.46
C LEU A 55 -7.71 -6.58 -6.79
N CYS A 56 -8.51 -6.69 -5.73
CA CYS A 56 -9.97 -6.56 -5.78
C CYS A 56 -10.38 -5.32 -4.99
N ARG A 57 -11.39 -4.60 -5.48
CA ARG A 57 -11.99 -3.47 -4.76
C ARG A 57 -13.22 -3.93 -3.98
N LYS A 58 -13.28 -3.60 -2.69
CA LYS A 58 -14.43 -3.80 -1.79
C LYS A 58 -14.85 -2.46 -1.20
N GLY A 59 -15.82 -1.80 -1.83
CA GLY A 59 -16.21 -0.43 -1.46
C GLY A 59 -15.07 0.57 -1.71
N SER A 60 -14.65 1.28 -0.67
CA SER A 60 -13.49 2.19 -0.71
C SER A 60 -12.14 1.49 -0.47
N LYS A 61 -12.16 0.20 -0.11
CA LYS A 61 -10.97 -0.57 0.24
C LYS A 61 -10.50 -1.50 -0.87
N TYR A 62 -9.24 -1.91 -0.77
CA TYR A 62 -8.56 -2.81 -1.69
C TYR A 62 -8.04 -4.03 -0.92
N VAL A 63 -8.09 -5.19 -1.56
CA VAL A 63 -7.60 -6.47 -1.02
C VAL A 63 -6.85 -7.22 -2.11
N VAL A 64 -5.89 -8.05 -1.73
CA VAL A 64 -5.21 -8.94 -2.67
C VAL A 64 -6.19 -9.91 -3.31
N ASN A 65 -6.08 -10.09 -4.63
CA ASN A 65 -6.84 -11.14 -5.32
C ASN A 65 -6.08 -12.48 -5.24
N LEU A 66 -6.36 -13.27 -4.21
CA LEU A 66 -5.71 -14.59 -4.02
C LEU A 66 -6.04 -15.60 -5.13
N GLU A 67 -7.12 -15.38 -5.90
CA GLU A 67 -7.48 -16.23 -7.05
C GLU A 67 -6.71 -15.86 -8.33
N SER A 68 -5.95 -14.77 -8.30
CA SER A 68 -5.13 -14.32 -9.42
C SER A 68 -4.00 -15.30 -9.70
N VAL A 69 -3.83 -15.69 -10.97
CA VAL A 69 -2.70 -16.53 -11.39
C VAL A 69 -1.38 -15.84 -11.05
N TYR A 70 -1.28 -14.53 -11.25
CA TYR A 70 -0.06 -13.77 -10.98
C TYR A 70 0.29 -13.76 -9.49
N ILE A 71 -0.69 -13.50 -8.62
CA ILE A 71 -0.49 -13.50 -7.16
C ILE A 71 -0.08 -14.90 -6.68
N ARG A 72 -0.72 -15.96 -7.18
CA ARG A 72 -0.32 -17.33 -6.82
C ARG A 72 1.11 -17.63 -7.23
N GLN A 73 1.54 -17.23 -8.43
CA GLN A 73 2.92 -17.44 -8.88
C GLN A 73 3.93 -16.63 -8.06
N LEU A 74 3.59 -15.39 -7.70
CA LEU A 74 4.43 -14.57 -6.81
C LEU A 74 4.59 -15.19 -5.43
N ASN A 75 3.50 -15.70 -4.84
CA ASN A 75 3.56 -16.39 -3.54
C ASN A 75 4.42 -17.65 -3.60
N LEU A 76 4.27 -18.49 -4.64
CA LEU A 76 5.12 -19.67 -4.82
C LEU A 76 6.61 -19.30 -4.93
N MET A 77 6.92 -18.22 -5.65
CA MET A 77 8.30 -17.73 -5.74
C MET A 77 8.81 -17.25 -4.37
N LEU A 78 8.00 -16.49 -3.63
CA LEU A 78 8.36 -16.01 -2.30
C LEU A 78 8.55 -17.15 -1.30
N ASP A 79 7.69 -18.17 -1.32
CA ASP A 79 7.80 -19.35 -0.47
C ASP A 79 9.13 -20.09 -0.68
N GLU A 80 9.54 -20.26 -1.95
CA GLU A 80 10.83 -20.88 -2.29
C GLU A 80 12.02 -20.04 -1.80
N LEU A 81 11.93 -18.72 -1.88
CA LEU A 81 12.98 -17.82 -1.41
C LEU A 81 13.09 -17.83 0.12
N ILE A 82 11.95 -17.78 0.81
CA ILE A 82 11.87 -17.86 2.28
C ILE A 82 12.45 -19.19 2.75
N ARG A 83 12.07 -20.30 2.11
CA ARG A 83 12.59 -21.62 2.45
C ARG A 83 14.12 -21.69 2.34
N ARG A 84 14.69 -21.14 1.26
CA ARG A 84 16.15 -21.09 1.09
C ARG A 84 16.84 -20.23 2.12
N GLU A 85 16.25 -19.10 2.48
CA GLU A 85 16.80 -18.23 3.54
C GLU A 85 16.83 -18.95 4.88
N ILE A 86 15.77 -19.70 5.22
CA ILE A 86 15.74 -20.53 6.43
C ILE A 86 16.85 -21.59 6.41
N GLU A 87 17.03 -22.30 5.29
CA GLU A 87 18.09 -23.30 5.14
C GLU A 87 19.50 -22.70 5.31
N ILE A 88 19.71 -21.46 4.88
CA ILE A 88 20.98 -20.73 5.07
C ILE A 88 21.17 -20.37 6.54
N GLN A 89 20.14 -19.80 7.18
CA GLN A 89 20.16 -19.38 8.58
C GLN A 89 20.43 -20.57 9.53
N GLU A 90 19.86 -21.74 9.25
CA GLU A 90 20.09 -22.97 10.02
C GLU A 90 21.52 -23.52 9.90
N GLN A 91 22.24 -23.18 8.83
CA GLN A 91 23.62 -23.62 8.60
C GLN A 91 24.67 -22.65 9.15
N LEU A 92 24.26 -21.41 9.47
CA LEU A 92 25.14 -20.47 10.13
C LEU A 92 25.39 -20.98 11.56
N PRO A 93 26.66 -21.00 12.03
CA PRO A 93 26.90 -21.19 13.47
C PRO A 93 26.08 -20.14 14.21
N GLU A 94 25.53 -20.46 15.39
CA GLU A 94 24.84 -19.49 16.26
C GLU A 94 25.75 -18.28 16.44
N ASP A 95 25.58 -17.24 15.62
CA ASP A 95 26.54 -16.16 15.58
C ASP A 95 26.25 -15.23 16.75
N VAL A 96 27.35 -14.70 17.25
CA VAL A 96 27.48 -13.83 18.40
C VAL A 96 26.87 -12.48 18.05
N GLY A 97 25.54 -12.43 17.96
CA GLY A 97 24.80 -11.17 17.87
C GLY A 97 24.90 -10.47 19.22
N ASP A 98 25.20 -9.17 19.21
CA ASP A 98 24.96 -8.31 20.36
C ASP A 98 23.50 -8.49 20.76
N LYS A 99 23.30 -9.17 21.89
CA LYS A 99 21.97 -9.38 22.45
C LYS A 99 21.49 -8.03 22.96
N LEU A 100 20.67 -7.36 22.16
CA LEU A 100 19.87 -6.25 22.63
C LEU A 100 19.11 -6.70 23.88
N THR A 101 19.21 -5.97 24.98
CA THR A 101 18.39 -6.30 26.15
C THR A 101 16.95 -5.94 25.89
N ASP A 102 16.02 -6.57 26.61
CA ASP A 102 14.60 -6.24 26.52
C ASP A 102 14.37 -4.74 26.84
N GLU A 103 15.18 -4.14 27.73
CA GLU A 103 15.10 -2.70 28.03
C GLU A 103 15.55 -1.81 26.86
N GLU A 104 16.63 -2.17 26.16
CA GLU A 104 17.10 -1.43 24.99
C GLU A 104 16.09 -1.52 23.84
N LEU A 105 15.42 -2.67 23.69
CA LEU A 105 14.34 -2.85 22.73
C LEU A 105 13.13 -1.98 23.07
N ASP A 106 12.72 -1.95 24.34
CA ASP A 106 11.60 -1.14 24.81
C ASP A 106 11.87 0.37 24.65
N GLU A 107 13.10 0.84 24.93
CA GLU A 107 13.47 2.25 24.75
C GLU A 107 13.36 2.67 23.27
N MET A 108 13.79 1.81 22.34
CA MET A 108 13.63 2.04 20.89
C MET A 108 12.17 2.06 20.44
N LEU A 109 11.30 1.29 21.09
CA LEU A 109 9.87 1.23 20.78
C LEU A 109 9.05 2.34 21.46
N THR A 110 9.62 3.04 22.44
CA THR A 110 8.91 4.11 23.17
C THR A 110 8.91 5.44 22.40
N GLU A 111 9.85 5.65 21.47
CA GLU A 111 9.84 6.78 20.53
C GLU A 111 8.86 6.54 19.36
N LEU A 112 7.58 6.32 19.67
CA LEU A 112 6.55 6.29 18.64
C LEU A 112 6.21 7.73 18.22
N PRO A 113 6.27 8.07 16.92
CA PRO A 113 5.75 9.34 16.42
C PRO A 113 4.24 9.44 16.69
N ASP A 114 3.71 10.65 16.77
CA ASP A 114 2.28 10.93 16.97
C ASP A 114 1.40 9.97 16.16
N GLU A 115 0.46 9.30 16.82
CA GLU A 115 -0.42 8.32 16.19
C GLU A 115 -1.33 9.00 15.15
N VAL A 116 -1.01 8.81 13.86
CA VAL A 116 -1.80 9.36 12.76
C VAL A 116 -2.93 8.39 12.42
N ASP A 117 -4.18 8.79 12.70
CA ASP A 117 -5.39 8.05 12.29
C ASP A 117 -5.59 8.14 10.76
N LEU A 118 -5.14 7.09 10.07
CA LEU A 118 -5.23 7.00 8.60
C LEU A 118 -6.67 6.81 8.09
N ASP A 119 -7.57 6.24 8.89
CA ASP A 119 -8.96 6.03 8.48
C ASP A 119 -9.73 7.34 8.50
N LYS A 120 -9.52 8.16 9.55
CA LYS A 120 -10.03 9.53 9.60
C LYS A 120 -9.51 10.37 8.44
N LEU A 121 -8.22 10.25 8.13
CA LEU A 121 -7.61 10.98 7.03
C LEU A 121 -8.20 10.57 5.67
N GLU A 122 -8.43 9.27 5.43
CA GLU A 122 -9.10 8.82 4.20
C GLU A 122 -10.49 9.44 4.09
N PHE A 123 -11.29 9.41 5.16
CA PHE A 123 -12.62 10.01 5.15
C PHE A 123 -12.60 11.51 4.79
N GLU A 124 -11.66 12.26 5.36
CA GLU A 124 -11.49 13.69 5.05
C GLU A 124 -11.11 13.92 3.58
N ILE A 125 -10.24 13.08 3.01
CA ILE A 125 -9.83 13.18 1.61
C ILE A 125 -10.99 12.84 0.67
N GLU A 126 -11.67 11.71 0.89
CA GLU A 126 -12.81 11.29 0.06
C GLU A 126 -13.93 12.34 0.06
N SER A 127 -14.20 12.95 1.22
CA SER A 127 -15.22 13.99 1.33
C SER A 127 -14.91 15.21 0.43
N LYS A 128 -13.64 15.61 0.34
CA LYS A 128 -13.19 16.77 -0.46
C LYS A 128 -13.13 16.46 -1.96
N GLU A 129 -12.81 15.22 -2.33
CA GLU A 129 -12.86 14.76 -3.73
C GLU A 129 -14.29 14.80 -4.30
N TYR A 130 -15.31 14.59 -3.46
CA TYR A 130 -16.72 14.65 -3.88
C TYR A 130 -17.22 16.08 -4.16
N TYR A 131 -16.72 17.07 -3.42
CA TYR A 131 -17.14 18.47 -3.60
C TYR A 131 -16.60 19.09 -4.89
N SER A 132 -15.36 18.79 -5.31
CA SER A 132 -14.79 19.34 -6.55
C SER A 132 -15.58 18.91 -7.79
N PHE A 133 -16.10 17.69 -7.81
CA PHE A 133 -16.92 17.16 -8.90
C PHE A 133 -18.30 17.82 -9.01
N SER A 134 -18.80 18.41 -7.91
CA SER A 134 -20.11 19.06 -7.86
C SER A 134 -20.05 20.54 -8.24
N SER A 135 -18.95 21.23 -7.95
CA SER A 135 -18.72 22.63 -8.33
C SER A 135 -18.48 22.83 -9.83
N ASP A 136 -17.96 21.81 -10.54
CA ASP A 136 -17.68 21.92 -11.97
C ASP A 136 -18.93 21.83 -12.87
N LYS A 137 -20.09 21.42 -12.31
CA LYS A 137 -21.35 21.32 -13.07
C LYS A 137 -22.20 22.59 -13.06
N THR A 138 -21.90 23.57 -12.22
CA THR A 138 -22.66 24.84 -12.12
C THR A 138 -22.04 26.01 -12.88
N SER A 139 -20.88 25.83 -13.51
CA SER A 139 -20.19 26.87 -14.29
C SER A 139 -20.40 26.74 -15.81
N LYS A 140 -21.62 26.47 -16.29
CA LYS A 140 -21.96 26.70 -17.71
C LYS A 140 -23.37 27.28 -17.85
N ASN A 141 -23.40 28.48 -18.43
CA ASN A 141 -24.52 29.22 -19.01
C ASN A 141 -25.33 30.15 -18.10
N SER A 142 -24.81 31.35 -17.89
CA SER A 142 -25.60 32.57 -18.00
C SER A 142 -24.73 33.73 -18.52
N PHE A 143 -24.58 33.84 -19.84
CA PHE A 143 -24.27 35.12 -20.47
C PHE A 143 -25.51 35.51 -21.28
N ASP A 144 -26.34 36.32 -20.63
CA ASP A 144 -27.35 37.16 -21.25
C ASP A 144 -26.62 38.28 -22.01
N LEU A 145 -26.75 38.28 -23.34
CA LEU A 145 -26.33 39.38 -24.19
C LEU A 145 -27.59 40.06 -24.72
N SER A 146 -28.22 40.84 -23.84
CA SER A 146 -28.98 42.01 -24.24
C SER A 146 -28.03 43.21 -24.32
N LEU A 147 -28.18 44.03 -25.37
CA LEU A 147 -27.35 45.19 -25.80
C LEU A 147 -26.08 44.77 -26.58
N ILE A 148 -25.96 44.92 -27.91
CA ILE A 148 -26.14 46.12 -28.76
C ILE A 148 -26.56 45.69 -30.18
#